data_AF-A0A9P7DIT8-F1
#
_entry.id   AF-A0A9P7DIT8-F1
#
_cell.length_a   1.000
_cell.length_b   1.000
_cell.length_c   1.000
_cell.angle_alpha   90.00
_cell.angle_beta   90.00
_cell.angle_gamma   90.00
#
_symmetry.space_group_name_H-M   'P 1'
#
loop_
_entity.id
_entity.type
_entity.pdbx_description
1 polymer ?
#
loop_
_entity_poly.entity_id
_entity_poly.type
_entity_poly.pdbx_seq_one_letter_code
_entity_poly.pdbx_strand_id
1 'polypeptide(L)'
;TSSRSLGTCIFFKIIKGEIPSFKLPETETSYSFLDISPLSKGHALIIRKDHAKKLHELTDEYLMDMLSIANKIATAQGLENYNILQNNGRIA
;
A
#
# COMPACT_ATOMS: atom_id res chain seq x y z
N THR A 1 -8.95 21.04 -6.69
CA THR A 1 -10.15 20.97 -5.82
C THR A 1 -10.62 19.52 -5.74
N SER A 2 -11.34 19.18 -4.66
CA SER A 2 -11.69 17.84 -4.13
C SER A 2 -10.74 17.30 -3.05
N SER A 3 -10.86 17.86 -1.85
CA SER A 3 -10.54 17.15 -0.61
C SER A 3 -11.51 15.97 -0.45
N ARG A 4 -11.11 14.77 -0.89
CA ARG A 4 -11.78 13.55 -0.40
C ARG A 4 -11.63 13.52 1.11
N SER A 5 -12.75 13.46 1.83
CA SER A 5 -12.75 13.30 3.29
C SER A 5 -12.17 11.95 3.66
N LEU A 6 -11.43 11.86 4.78
CA LEU A 6 -10.83 10.62 5.28
C LEU A 6 -11.86 9.46 5.36
N GLY A 7 -13.13 9.78 5.64
CA GLY A 7 -14.21 8.80 5.73
C GLY A 7 -14.62 8.11 4.42
N THR A 8 -14.21 8.66 3.27
CA THR A 8 -14.55 8.09 1.94
C THR A 8 -13.42 7.26 1.32
N CYS A 9 -12.27 7.19 1.97
CA CYS A 9 -11.14 6.45 1.42
C CYS A 9 -11.29 4.95 1.68
N ILE A 10 -11.37 4.17 0.59
CA ILE A 10 -11.51 2.71 0.65
C ILE A 10 -10.36 2.03 1.40
N PHE A 11 -9.13 2.57 1.32
CA PHE A 11 -7.98 2.01 2.02
C PHE A 11 -8.09 2.12 3.53
N PHE A 12 -8.67 3.21 4.06
CA PHE A 12 -8.96 3.32 5.50
C PHE A 12 -10.03 2.32 5.94
N LYS A 13 -11.03 2.05 5.10
CA LYS A 13 -12.04 1.01 5.37
C LYS A 13 -11.42 -0.38 5.42
N ILE A 14 -10.43 -0.66 4.57
CA ILE A 14 -9.65 -1.91 4.61
C ILE A 14 -8.83 -2.00 5.90
N ILE A 15 -8.08 -0.94 6.25
CA ILE A 15 -7.28 -0.91 7.49
C ILE A 15 -8.15 -1.13 8.74
N LYS A 16 -9.35 -0.55 8.76
CA LYS A 16 -10.32 -0.71 9.85
C LYS A 16 -11.03 -2.07 9.87
N GLY A 17 -10.84 -2.90 8.84
CA GLY A 17 -11.55 -4.18 8.70
C GLY A 17 -13.01 -4.06 8.28
N GLU A 18 -13.47 -2.88 7.84
CA GLU A 18 -14.82 -2.68 7.29
C GLU A 18 -14.97 -3.33 5.90
N ILE A 19 -13.86 -3.43 5.14
CA ILE A 19 -13.77 -4.14 3.87
C ILE A 19 -12.74 -5.26 4.04
N PRO A 20 -13.08 -6.52 3.73
CA PRO A 20 -12.14 -7.64 3.86
C PRO A 20 -11.00 -7.51 2.84
N SER A 21 -9.82 -8.01 3.22
CA SER A 21 -8.68 -8.12 2.30
C SER A 21 -7.86 -9.37 2.63
N PHE A 22 -7.13 -9.88 1.64
CA PHE A 22 -6.13 -10.92 1.86
C PHE A 22 -4.87 -10.29 2.43
N LYS A 23 -4.86 -10.17 3.76
CA LYS A 23 -3.81 -9.48 4.50
C LYS A 23 -2.46 -10.18 4.33
N LEU A 24 -1.45 -9.37 4.06
CA LEU A 24 -0.03 -9.71 4.03
C LEU A 24 0.65 -9.08 5.26
N PRO A 25 2.00 -9.12 5.43
CA PRO A 25 2.63 -8.55 6.61
C PRO A 25 2.19 -7.10 6.90
N GLU A 26 1.84 -6.85 8.15
CA GLU A 26 1.38 -5.58 8.68
C GLU A 26 2.37 -5.11 9.75
N THR A 27 2.64 -3.80 9.80
CA THR A 27 3.53 -3.17 10.77
C THR A 27 2.75 -2.10 11.55
N GLU A 28 3.41 -1.38 12.44
CA GLU A 28 2.76 -0.28 13.18
C GLU A 28 2.32 0.86 12.24
N THR A 29 3.07 1.12 11.17
CA THR A 29 2.86 2.26 10.25
C THR A 29 2.28 1.86 8.90
N SER A 30 2.40 0.58 8.49
CA SER A 30 1.95 0.12 7.18
C SER A 30 1.05 -1.11 7.25
N TYR A 31 0.23 -1.27 6.22
CA TYR A 31 -0.66 -2.39 6.00
C TYR A 31 -0.46 -2.89 4.58
N SER A 32 -0.37 -4.21 4.36
CA SER A 32 -0.24 -4.78 3.02
C SER A 32 -1.25 -5.89 2.76
N PHE A 33 -1.65 -6.04 1.51
CA PHE A 33 -2.67 -6.99 1.07
C PHE A 33 -2.59 -7.25 -0.42
N LEU A 34 -3.21 -8.35 -0.89
CA LEU A 34 -3.29 -8.64 -2.33
C LEU A 34 -4.28 -7.72 -3.04
N ASP A 35 -3.92 -7.28 -4.24
CA ASP A 35 -4.83 -6.54 -5.11
C ASP A 35 -5.95 -7.48 -5.63
N ILE A 36 -7.18 -7.01 -5.60
CA ILE A 36 -8.35 -7.73 -6.12
C ILE A 36 -8.42 -7.69 -7.66
N SER A 37 -7.75 -6.72 -8.29
CA SER A 37 -7.63 -6.56 -9.73
C SER A 37 -6.15 -6.65 -10.14
N PRO A 38 -5.52 -7.81 -9.93
CA PRO A 38 -4.08 -7.96 -10.09
C PRO A 38 -3.63 -7.77 -11.54
N LEU A 39 -2.52 -7.06 -11.74
CA LEU A 39 -1.82 -7.01 -13.04
C LEU A 39 -1.02 -8.29 -13.31
N SER A 40 -0.63 -8.99 -12.24
CA SER A 40 0.12 -10.25 -12.27
C SER A 40 -0.17 -11.08 -11.02
N LYS A 41 0.15 -12.38 -11.08
CA LYS A 41 -0.01 -13.27 -9.92
C LYS A 41 0.81 -12.75 -8.74
N GLY A 42 0.17 -12.60 -7.59
CA GLY A 42 0.82 -12.13 -6.37
C GLY A 42 0.99 -10.61 -6.27
N HIS A 43 0.34 -9.85 -7.16
CA HIS A 43 0.29 -8.39 -7.08
C HIS A 43 -0.24 -7.95 -5.71
N ALA A 44 0.59 -7.21 -4.98
CA ALA A 44 0.33 -6.75 -3.63
C ALA A 44 0.38 -5.22 -3.56
N LEU A 45 -0.47 -4.67 -2.71
CA LEU A 45 -0.50 -3.26 -2.37
C LEU A 45 0.03 -3.08 -0.95
N ILE A 46 0.84 -2.03 -0.76
CA ILE A 46 1.36 -1.60 0.54
C ILE A 46 0.85 -0.18 0.75
N ILE A 47 0.13 0.03 1.85
CA ILE A 47 -0.47 1.32 2.20
C ILE A 47 -0.01 1.76 3.59
N ARG A 48 0.11 3.06 3.78
CA ARG A 48 0.32 3.67 5.09
C ARG A 48 -0.97 3.68 5.90
N LYS A 49 -0.83 3.60 7.23
CA LYS A 49 -1.94 3.75 8.18
C LYS A 49 -2.29 5.21 8.47
N ASP A 50 -1.34 6.13 8.30
CA ASP A 50 -1.57 7.58 8.44
C ASP A 50 -1.99 8.27 7.14
N HIS A 51 -2.62 9.43 7.23
CA HIS A 51 -3.15 10.15 6.07
C HIS A 51 -2.08 10.95 5.34
N ALA A 52 -1.61 10.38 4.24
CA ALA A 52 -0.98 11.14 3.17
C ALA A 52 -1.69 10.84 1.84
N LYS A 53 -1.66 11.76 0.89
CA LYS A 53 -2.15 11.61 -0.49
C LYS A 53 -1.05 11.33 -1.49
N LYS A 54 0.15 11.85 -1.25
CA LYS A 54 1.32 11.68 -2.12
C LYS A 54 2.51 11.11 -1.35
N LEU A 55 3.59 10.82 -2.05
CA LEU A 55 4.81 10.24 -1.46
C LEU A 55 5.60 11.27 -0.65
N HIS A 56 5.76 12.49 -1.16
CA HIS A 56 6.50 13.58 -0.51
C HIS A 56 5.80 14.18 0.72
N GLU A 57 4.65 13.65 1.10
CA GLU A 57 3.94 13.99 2.33
C GLU A 57 4.26 13.00 3.46
N LEU A 58 5.01 11.92 3.17
CA LEU A 58 5.45 10.95 4.15
C LEU A 58 6.81 11.33 4.75
N THR A 59 7.04 10.88 5.97
CA THR A 59 8.37 10.88 6.60
C THR A 59 9.21 9.71 6.09
N ASP A 60 10.52 9.78 6.30
CA ASP A 60 11.45 8.73 5.89
C ASP A 60 11.16 7.40 6.58
N GLU A 61 10.67 7.40 7.82
CA GLU A 61 10.31 6.19 8.56
C GLU A 61 9.21 5.40 7.85
N TYR A 62 8.19 6.08 7.32
CA TYR A 62 7.14 5.42 6.53
C TYR A 62 7.69 4.84 5.23
N LEU A 63 8.57 5.58 4.54
CA LEU A 63 9.16 5.14 3.28
C LEU A 63 10.02 3.89 3.47
N MET A 64 10.85 3.88 4.53
CA MET A 64 11.68 2.74 4.89
C MET A 64 10.85 1.51 5.26
N ASP A 65 9.80 1.68 6.05
CA ASP A 65 8.91 0.57 6.43
C ASP A 65 8.19 -0.04 5.22
N MET A 66 7.63 0.81 4.34
CA MET A 66 6.93 0.35 3.14
C MET A 66 7.86 -0.44 2.21
N LEU A 67 9.08 0.02 1.98
CA LEU A 67 10.06 -0.69 1.14
C LEU A 67 10.57 -1.97 1.81
N SER A 68 10.70 -1.98 3.13
CA SER A 68 11.03 -3.20 3.90
C SER A 68 9.96 -4.28 3.72
N ILE A 69 8.67 -3.90 3.77
CA ILE A 69 7.56 -4.83 3.48
C ILE A 69 7.61 -5.31 2.03
N ALA A 70 7.86 -4.43 1.05
CA ALA A 70 7.98 -4.81 -0.36
C ALA A 70 9.07 -5.88 -0.55
N ASN A 71 10.22 -5.70 0.07
CA ASN A 71 11.32 -6.68 0.03
C ASN A 71 10.92 -8.03 0.65
N LYS A 72 10.24 -8.02 1.80
CA LYS A 72 9.73 -9.25 2.44
C LYS A 72 8.75 -10.00 1.54
N ILE A 73 7.83 -9.28 0.90
CA ILE A 73 6.83 -9.86 -0.01
C ILE A 73 7.50 -10.45 -1.25
N ALA A 74 8.40 -9.70 -1.90
CA ALA A 74 9.10 -10.17 -3.09
C ALA A 74 9.94 -11.43 -2.80
N THR A 75 10.66 -11.43 -1.68
CA THR A 75 11.45 -12.58 -1.21
C THR A 75 10.57 -13.80 -0.92
N ALA A 76 9.48 -13.61 -0.18
CA ALA A 76 8.56 -14.70 0.17
C ALA A 76 7.87 -15.33 -1.05
N GLN A 77 7.66 -14.53 -2.10
CA GLN A 77 7.10 -15.00 -3.37
C GLN A 77 8.15 -15.59 -4.33
N GLY A 78 9.45 -15.50 -4.01
CA GLY A 78 10.53 -15.97 -4.88
C GLY A 78 10.60 -15.21 -6.20
N LEU A 79 10.27 -13.92 -6.21
CA LEU A 79 10.26 -13.10 -7.43
C LEU A 79 11.68 -12.77 -7.86
N GLU A 80 12.05 -13.19 -9.07
CA GLU A 80 13.29 -12.76 -9.72
C GLU A 80 13.14 -11.36 -10.33
N ASN A 81 11.98 -11.10 -10.95
CA ASN A 81 11.67 -9.86 -11.65
C ASN A 81 10.35 -9.28 -11.14
N TYR A 82 10.34 -8.00 -10.79
CA TYR A 82 9.15 -7.31 -10.32
C TYR A 82 9.28 -5.79 -10.48
N ASN A 83 8.16 -5.09 -10.40
CA ASN A 83 8.12 -3.63 -10.38
C ASN A 83 7.61 -3.14 -9.02
N ILE A 84 8.15 -2.03 -8.54
CA ILE A 84 7.56 -1.24 -7.45
C ILE A 84 7.07 0.05 -8.09
N LEU A 85 5.77 0.32 -7.99
CA LEU A 85 5.14 1.48 -8.61
C LEU A 85 4.32 2.25 -7.58
N GLN A 86 4.47 3.58 -7.59
CA GLN A 86 3.64 4.47 -6.78
C GLN A 86 3.33 5.74 -7.58
N ASN A 87 2.04 6.01 -7.79
CA ASN A 87 1.57 7.14 -8.61
C ASN A 87 1.16 8.32 -7.73
N ASN A 88 1.60 9.54 -8.11
CA ASN A 88 1.40 10.77 -7.32
C ASN A 88 0.45 11.77 -8.01
N GLY A 89 -0.83 11.40 -8.08
CA GLY A 89 -1.87 12.21 -8.71
C GLY A 89 -2.29 11.64 -10.06
N ARG A 90 -3.41 12.15 -10.61
CA ARG A 90 -4.15 11.50 -11.70
C ARG A 90 -3.41 11.40 -13.03
N ILE A 91 -2.46 12.29 -13.29
CA ILE A 91 -1.73 12.36 -14.58
C ILE A 91 -0.54 11.38 -14.57
N ALA A 92 -0.13 10.91 -13.40
CA ALA A 92 1.02 10.03 -13.21
C ALA A 92 0.65 8.55 -13.27
#